data_AF-A8EU97-F1
#
_entry.id   AF-A8EU97-F1
#
_cell.length_a   1.000
_cell.length_b   1.000
_cell.length_c   1.000
_cell.angle_alpha   90.00
_cell.angle_beta   90.00
_cell.angle_gamma   90.00
#
_symmetry.space_group_name_H-M   'P 1'
#
loop_
_entity.id
_entity.type
_entity.pdbx_description
1 polymer ?
#
loop_
_entity_poly.entity_id
_entity_poly.type
_entity_poly.pdbx_seq_one_letter_code
_entity_poly.pdbx_strand_id
1 'polypeptide(L)'
;MYLFGFGSLINLASAQKSFKRVLTQKDLIPVKIKGFKRVWNALENIKFEDNMEVNGVFLNIQEKKDAILYGVMIKITQEELEILKLREKNYSCIKIEKEDVLSQNAQEDLIAFMTTKEEKIGKVGDVNTFIPKKYIQIVNEALKNYDEEFKENFKETLNNFPFPSKDGDYSFTDPIQNKAAREAKNHNESN
;
A
#
# COMPACT_ATOMS: atom_id res chain seq x y z
N MET A 1 0.50 -9.75 -16.27
CA MET A 1 0.03 -8.64 -15.41
C MET A 1 0.93 -8.51 -14.20
N TYR A 2 1.25 -7.27 -13.86
CA TYR A 2 2.08 -6.93 -12.71
C TYR A 2 1.41 -5.86 -11.86
N LEU A 3 1.53 -6.00 -10.55
CA LEU A 3 1.10 -5.03 -9.56
C LEU A 3 2.30 -4.19 -9.12
N PHE A 4 2.13 -2.87 -9.07
CA PHE A 4 3.03 -1.96 -8.41
C PHE A 4 2.55 -1.66 -6.98
N GLY A 5 3.31 -2.10 -5.98
CA GLY A 5 3.06 -1.85 -4.56
C GLY A 5 4.02 -0.80 -4.00
N PHE A 6 3.49 0.25 -3.37
CA PHE A 6 4.31 1.38 -2.85
C PHE A 6 4.11 1.69 -1.36
N GLY A 7 3.15 1.02 -0.73
CA GLY A 7 2.83 1.14 0.69
C GLY A 7 3.03 -0.19 1.41
N SER A 8 2.03 -0.65 2.17
CA SER A 8 2.14 -1.92 2.90
C SER A 8 2.43 -3.16 2.03
N LEU A 9 2.16 -3.12 0.72
CA LEU A 9 2.44 -4.24 -0.20
C LEU A 9 3.94 -4.52 -0.39
N ILE A 10 4.82 -3.58 -0.02
CA ILE A 10 6.28 -3.85 0.00
C ILE A 10 6.66 -4.81 1.14
N ASN A 11 5.77 -5.04 2.11
CA ASN A 11 5.96 -6.00 3.19
C ASN A 11 5.45 -7.38 2.75
N LEU A 12 6.31 -8.40 2.77
CA LEU A 12 5.95 -9.77 2.34
C LEU A 12 4.72 -10.32 3.08
N ALA A 13 4.66 -10.20 4.41
CA ALA A 13 3.55 -10.71 5.21
C ALA A 13 2.23 -9.96 4.96
N SER A 14 2.30 -8.67 4.64
CA SER A 14 1.15 -7.88 4.20
C SER A 14 0.71 -8.23 2.79
N ALA A 15 1.65 -8.41 1.86
CA ALA A 15 1.38 -8.80 0.49
C ALA A 15 0.70 -10.18 0.45
N GLN A 16 1.24 -11.18 1.16
CA GLN A 16 0.74 -12.56 1.19
C GLN A 16 -0.77 -12.68 1.43
N LYS A 17 -1.39 -11.74 2.16
CA LYS A 17 -2.84 -11.73 2.43
C LYS A 17 -3.72 -11.54 1.19
N SER A 18 -3.14 -11.08 0.09
CA SER A 18 -3.83 -10.89 -1.17
C SER A 18 -3.56 -12.00 -2.19
N PHE A 19 -2.80 -13.03 -1.81
CA PHE A 19 -2.32 -14.07 -2.71
C PHE A 19 -2.62 -15.46 -2.14
N LYS A 20 -3.19 -16.32 -2.98
CA LYS A 20 -3.42 -17.73 -2.63
C LYS A 20 -2.13 -18.54 -2.68
N ARG A 21 -1.23 -18.20 -3.61
CA ARG A 21 0.10 -18.79 -3.69
C ARG A 21 1.00 -18.23 -2.59
N VAL A 22 2.00 -19.02 -2.18
CA VAL A 22 3.03 -18.56 -1.25
C VAL A 22 3.97 -17.61 -1.99
N LEU A 23 4.08 -16.39 -1.49
CA LEU A 23 5.05 -15.40 -1.92
C LEU A 23 6.35 -15.56 -1.13
N THR A 24 7.45 -15.21 -1.79
CA THR A 24 8.77 -15.05 -1.18
C THR A 24 9.27 -13.63 -1.41
N GLN A 25 10.35 -13.22 -0.73
CA GLN A 25 10.93 -11.89 -0.96
C GLN A 25 11.39 -11.69 -2.42
N LYS A 26 11.67 -12.77 -3.16
CA LYS A 26 12.04 -12.70 -4.58
C LYS A 26 10.86 -12.32 -5.49
N ASP A 27 9.63 -12.54 -5.03
CA ASP A 27 8.41 -12.14 -5.75
C ASP A 27 8.14 -10.63 -5.65
N LEU A 28 8.76 -9.93 -4.69
CA LEU A 28 8.64 -8.50 -4.47
C LEU A 28 9.84 -7.80 -5.13
N ILE A 29 9.79 -7.65 -6.45
CA ILE A 29 10.89 -7.15 -7.25
C ILE A 29 10.99 -5.62 -7.08
N PRO A 30 12.08 -5.07 -6.51
CA PRO A 30 12.22 -3.63 -6.37
C PRO A 30 12.21 -2.93 -7.75
N VAL A 31 11.43 -1.87 -7.88
CA VAL A 31 11.27 -1.15 -9.14
C VAL A 31 11.12 0.36 -8.88
N LYS A 32 11.54 1.16 -9.86
CA LYS A 32 11.42 2.61 -9.90
C LYS A 32 10.46 3.02 -11.01
N ILE A 33 9.55 3.93 -10.74
CA ILE A 33 8.65 4.52 -11.73
C ILE A 33 8.79 6.05 -11.75
N LYS A 34 8.52 6.70 -12.89
CA LYS A 34 8.48 8.16 -13.01
C LYS A 34 7.05 8.70 -12.95
N GLY A 35 6.92 10.00 -12.67
CA GLY A 35 5.64 10.70 -12.74
C GLY A 35 4.77 10.63 -11.49
N PHE A 36 5.23 9.99 -10.41
CA PHE A 36 4.49 9.86 -9.16
C PHE A 36 5.34 10.17 -7.93
N LYS A 37 4.69 10.66 -6.87
CA LYS A 37 5.25 10.77 -5.52
C LYS A 37 4.37 10.03 -4.51
N ARG A 38 4.99 9.58 -3.42
CA ARG A 38 4.29 8.98 -2.27
C ARG A 38 3.77 10.08 -1.34
N VAL A 39 2.52 9.95 -0.88
CA VAL A 39 1.89 10.92 0.04
C VAL A 39 1.03 10.20 1.08
N TRP A 40 0.84 10.81 2.24
CA TRP A 40 -0.11 10.35 3.26
C TRP A 40 -1.42 11.09 3.09
N ASN A 41 -2.39 10.53 2.37
CA ASN A 41 -3.71 11.16 2.24
C ASN A 41 -4.84 10.21 1.87
N ALA A 42 -4.60 8.90 1.72
CA ALA A 42 -5.69 7.98 1.47
C ALA A 42 -6.47 7.72 2.75
N LEU A 43 -7.76 8.07 2.75
CA LEU A 43 -8.65 7.89 3.89
C LEU A 43 -9.36 6.54 3.83
N GLU A 44 -9.30 5.83 4.95
CA GLU A 44 -10.05 4.60 5.20
C GLU A 44 -10.77 4.72 6.53
N ASN A 45 -11.98 4.18 6.61
CA ASN A 45 -12.69 4.15 7.88
C ASN A 45 -12.14 3.00 8.73
N ILE A 46 -11.58 3.33 9.88
CA ILE A 46 -10.97 2.36 10.78
C ILE A 46 -11.51 2.51 12.20
N LYS A 47 -11.37 1.45 12.97
CA LYS A 47 -11.67 1.41 14.40
C LYS A 47 -10.45 0.96 15.17
N PHE A 48 -10.06 1.72 16.19
CA PHE A 48 -9.01 1.33 17.13
C PHE A 48 -9.59 0.44 18.25
N GLU A 49 -8.73 -0.14 19.07
CA GLU A 49 -9.12 -1.00 20.22
C GLU A 49 -10.06 -0.31 21.21
N ASP A 50 -9.95 1.01 21.35
CA ASP A 50 -10.84 1.87 22.15
C ASP A 50 -12.27 1.99 21.56
N ASN A 51 -12.53 1.26 20.49
CA ASN A 51 -13.76 1.26 19.71
C ASN A 51 -14.14 2.61 19.07
N MET A 52 -13.25 3.59 19.03
CA MET A 52 -13.51 4.84 18.31
C MET A 52 -13.32 4.66 16.81
N GLU A 53 -14.36 5.00 16.05
CA GLU A 53 -14.30 5.09 14.60
C GLU A 53 -13.65 6.42 14.20
N VAL A 54 -12.62 6.32 13.36
CA VAL A 54 -11.81 7.45 12.93
C VAL A 54 -11.45 7.30 11.46
N ASN A 55 -11.01 8.39 10.85
CA ASN A 55 -10.39 8.34 9.53
C ASN A 55 -8.93 7.89 9.68
N GLY A 56 -8.62 6.71 9.19
CA GLY A 56 -7.26 6.21 9.06
C GLY A 56 -6.61 6.77 7.81
N VAL A 57 -5.42 7.34 7.95
CA VAL A 57 -4.63 7.86 6.83
C VAL A 57 -3.55 6.85 6.44
N PHE A 58 -3.54 6.47 5.17
CA PHE A 58 -2.63 5.51 4.58
C PHE A 58 -1.82 6.12 3.43
N LEU A 59 -0.77 5.41 3.01
CA LEU A 59 0.04 5.83 1.88
C LEU A 59 -0.76 5.75 0.59
N ASN A 60 -0.67 6.81 -0.19
CA ASN A 60 -1.19 6.93 -1.55
C ASN A 60 -0.05 7.36 -2.49
N ILE A 61 -0.35 7.40 -3.77
CA ILE A 61 0.47 8.07 -4.78
C ILE A 61 -0.28 9.24 -5.37
N GLN A 62 0.47 10.24 -5.83
CA GLN A 62 -0.06 11.39 -6.54
C GLN A 62 0.86 11.70 -7.72
N GLU A 63 0.27 12.11 -8.83
CA GLU A 63 1.04 12.57 -9.99
C GLU A 63 1.99 13.71 -9.62
N LYS A 64 3.24 13.58 -10.06
CA LYS A 64 4.30 14.60 -10.00
C LYS A 64 5.31 14.25 -11.10
N LYS A 65 5.26 14.97 -12.23
CA LYS A 65 5.97 14.65 -13.48
C LYS A 65 7.46 14.35 -13.29
N ASP A 66 8.15 15.14 -12.47
CA ASP A 66 9.60 15.03 -12.27
C ASP A 66 10.00 14.15 -11.08
N ALA A 67 9.04 13.45 -10.47
CA ALA A 67 9.31 12.58 -9.33
C ALA A 67 9.60 11.13 -9.77
N ILE A 68 10.47 10.49 -8.99
CA ILE A 68 10.73 9.06 -9.07
C ILE A 68 10.21 8.42 -7.80
N LEU A 69 9.43 7.34 -7.97
CA LEU A 69 8.85 6.58 -6.87
C LEU A 69 9.38 5.15 -6.87
N TYR A 70 9.80 4.69 -5.69
CA TYR A 70 10.25 3.32 -5.48
C TYR A 70 9.09 2.51 -4.91
N GLY A 71 8.99 1.27 -5.38
CA GLY A 71 8.01 0.30 -4.93
C GLY A 71 8.43 -1.09 -5.39
N VAL A 72 7.51 -2.04 -5.29
CA VAL A 72 7.73 -3.42 -5.73
C VAL A 72 6.82 -3.75 -6.90
N MET A 73 7.35 -4.53 -7.83
CA MET A 73 6.61 -5.18 -8.89
C MET A 73 6.33 -6.63 -8.46
N ILE A 74 5.07 -7.03 -8.46
CA ILE A 74 4.64 -8.38 -8.10
C ILE A 74 3.83 -8.96 -9.26
N LYS A 75 4.18 -10.15 -9.74
CA LYS A 75 3.40 -10.84 -10.77
C LYS A 75 2.05 -11.29 -10.22
N ILE A 76 0.97 -10.95 -10.91
CA ILE A 76 -0.40 -11.28 -10.51
C ILE A 76 -1.20 -11.97 -11.63
N THR A 77 -2.16 -12.78 -11.23
CA THR A 77 -3.23 -13.34 -12.05
C THR A 77 -4.48 -12.46 -12.02
N GLN A 78 -5.47 -12.74 -12.88
CA GLN A 78 -6.75 -12.02 -12.85
C GLN A 78 -7.51 -12.28 -11.55
N GLU A 79 -7.45 -13.50 -11.02
CA GLU A 79 -8.09 -13.84 -9.75
C GLU A 79 -7.49 -13.05 -8.58
N GLU A 80 -6.16 -12.96 -8.51
CA GLU A 80 -5.45 -12.15 -7.50
C GLU A 80 -5.78 -10.66 -7.64
N LEU A 81 -5.95 -10.15 -8.87
CA LEU A 81 -6.39 -8.78 -9.10
C LEU A 81 -7.78 -8.49 -8.51
N GLU A 82 -8.74 -9.42 -8.65
CA GLU A 82 -10.07 -9.24 -8.05
C GLU A 82 -10.02 -9.24 -6.52
N ILE A 83 -9.17 -10.08 -5.91
CA ILE A 83 -8.93 -10.05 -4.45
C ILE A 83 -8.32 -8.71 -4.02
N LEU A 84 -7.35 -8.21 -4.78
CA LEU A 84 -6.73 -6.90 -4.52
C LEU A 84 -7.73 -5.75 -4.62
N LYS A 85 -8.64 -5.76 -5.61
CA LYS A 85 -9.71 -4.75 -5.72
C LYS A 85 -10.64 -4.73 -4.50
N LEU A 86 -10.90 -5.88 -3.87
CA LEU A 86 -11.68 -5.96 -2.64
C LEU A 86 -10.93 -5.35 -1.44
N ARG A 87 -9.62 -5.62 -1.35
CA ARG A 87 -8.75 -5.04 -0.31
C ARG A 87 -8.59 -3.54 -0.46
N GLU A 88 -8.42 -3.07 -1.69
CA GLU A 88 -8.13 -1.67 -2.05
C GLU A 88 -9.40 -0.93 -2.52
N LYS A 89 -10.58 -1.31 -1.99
CA LYS A 89 -11.90 -0.89 -2.52
C LYS A 89 -12.12 0.62 -2.66
N ASN A 90 -11.40 1.44 -1.89
CA ASN A 90 -11.52 2.91 -1.92
C ASN A 90 -10.42 3.58 -2.77
N TYR A 91 -9.55 2.79 -3.38
CA TYR A 91 -8.59 3.22 -4.38
C TYR A 91 -9.14 2.94 -5.78
N SER A 92 -8.75 3.78 -6.73
CA SER A 92 -8.94 3.50 -8.15
C SER A 92 -7.81 2.62 -8.65
N CYS A 93 -8.16 1.59 -9.41
CA CYS A 93 -7.21 0.80 -10.17
C CYS A 93 -6.71 1.63 -11.35
N ILE A 94 -5.43 2.01 -11.34
CA ILE A 94 -4.78 2.78 -12.40
C ILE A 94 -3.73 1.94 -13.12
N LYS A 95 -3.32 2.44 -14.28
CA LYS A 95 -2.27 1.86 -15.12
C LYS A 95 -1.05 2.77 -15.08
N ILE A 96 0.12 2.21 -14.85
CA ILE A 96 1.42 2.86 -15.03
C ILE A 96 1.99 2.27 -16.30
N GLU A 97 2.18 3.11 -17.31
CA GLU A 97 2.72 2.69 -18.60
C GLU A 97 4.14 2.16 -18.44
N LYS A 98 4.49 1.10 -19.18
CA LYS A 98 5.82 0.49 -19.12
C LYS A 98 6.94 1.49 -19.42
N GLU A 99 6.69 2.51 -20.22
CA GLU A 99 7.65 3.59 -20.51
C GLU A 99 7.97 4.46 -19.30
N ASP A 100 7.11 4.44 -18.27
CA ASP A 100 7.32 5.11 -16.99
C ASP A 100 8.09 4.25 -15.98
N VAL A 101 8.37 2.98 -16.29
CA VAL A 101 9.15 2.08 -15.44
C VAL A 101 10.64 2.18 -15.78
N LEU A 102 11.45 2.60 -14.81
CA LEU A 102 12.88 2.91 -15.02
C LEU A 102 13.81 1.70 -14.75
N SER A 103 13.35 0.69 -14.01
CA SER A 103 14.12 -0.53 -13.75
C SER A 103 13.96 -1.52 -14.91
N GLN A 104 15.01 -2.32 -15.18
CA GLN A 104 15.16 -3.06 -16.44
C GLN A 104 13.91 -3.84 -16.90
N ASN A 105 13.57 -3.66 -18.18
CA ASN A 105 12.68 -4.47 -19.02
C ASN A 105 11.29 -4.78 -18.44
N ALA A 106 10.58 -3.78 -17.92
CA ALA A 106 9.13 -3.89 -17.84
C ALA A 106 8.57 -4.12 -19.26
N GLN A 107 8.16 -5.35 -19.56
CA GLN A 107 7.58 -5.71 -20.85
C GLN A 107 6.08 -5.39 -20.93
N GLU A 108 5.47 -5.16 -19.77
CA GLU A 108 4.05 -4.92 -19.58
C GLU A 108 3.85 -3.71 -18.68
N ASP A 109 2.68 -3.09 -18.82
CA ASP A 109 2.25 -2.01 -17.93
C ASP A 109 1.96 -2.56 -16.52
N LEU A 110 2.10 -1.68 -15.53
CA LEU A 110 1.84 -2.04 -14.13
C LEU A 110 0.46 -1.56 -13.71
N ILE A 111 -0.21 -2.37 -12.91
CA ILE A 111 -1.44 -1.99 -12.21
C ILE A 111 -1.04 -1.39 -10.86
N ALA A 112 -1.63 -0.26 -10.49
CA ALA A 112 -1.49 0.31 -9.15
C ALA A 112 -2.84 0.73 -8.59
N PHE A 113 -2.91 0.90 -7.27
CA PHE A 113 -4.09 1.42 -6.58
C PHE A 113 -3.80 2.83 -6.09
N MET A 114 -4.53 3.82 -6.61
CA MET A 114 -4.40 5.24 -6.28
C MET A 114 -5.74 5.81 -5.83
N THR A 115 -5.78 6.48 -4.67
CA THR A 115 -6.98 7.19 -4.26
C THR A 115 -7.13 8.45 -5.11
N THR A 116 -8.20 8.50 -5.90
CA THR A 116 -8.52 9.63 -6.80
C THR A 116 -9.82 10.35 -6.45
N LYS A 117 -10.67 9.72 -5.63
CA LYS A 117 -11.94 10.27 -5.18
C LYS A 117 -11.68 11.34 -4.12
N GLU A 118 -12.16 12.56 -4.33
CA GLU A 118 -11.90 13.70 -3.45
C GLU A 118 -12.34 13.46 -2.01
N GLU A 119 -13.48 12.78 -1.80
CA GLU A 119 -14.00 12.44 -0.48
C GLU A 119 -13.16 11.39 0.27
N LYS A 120 -12.23 10.74 -0.43
CA LYS A 120 -11.26 9.79 0.14
C LYS A 120 -9.86 10.36 0.25
N ILE A 121 -9.65 11.63 -0.12
CA ILE A 121 -8.37 12.34 0.01
C ILE A 121 -8.42 13.24 1.24
N GLY A 122 -7.62 12.90 2.25
CA GLY A 122 -7.50 13.67 3.48
C GLY A 122 -6.80 15.01 3.25
N LYS A 123 -7.24 16.03 3.99
CA LYS A 123 -6.68 17.38 3.98
C LYS A 123 -6.03 17.68 5.33
N VAL A 124 -4.89 18.36 5.29
CA VAL A 124 -4.19 18.77 6.52
C VAL A 124 -5.13 19.63 7.37
N GLY A 125 -5.31 19.24 8.63
CA GLY A 125 -6.26 19.88 9.55
C GLY A 125 -7.59 19.14 9.70
N ASP A 126 -7.85 18.08 8.94
CA ASP A 126 -9.04 17.24 9.13
C ASP A 126 -9.09 16.67 10.56
N VAL A 127 -10.25 16.79 11.19
CA VAL A 127 -10.51 16.29 12.55
C VAL A 127 -10.68 14.77 12.55
N ASN A 128 -10.44 14.12 13.69
CA ASN A 128 -10.60 12.68 13.88
C ASN A 128 -9.87 11.83 12.81
N THR A 129 -8.72 12.31 12.36
CA THR A 129 -7.97 11.76 11.22
C THR A 129 -6.54 11.46 11.64
N PHE A 130 -6.15 10.18 11.57
CA PHE A 130 -4.91 9.69 12.18
C PHE A 130 -4.16 8.71 11.27
N ILE A 131 -2.84 8.77 11.29
CA ILE A 131 -1.99 7.71 10.71
C ILE A 131 -1.82 6.59 11.75
N PRO A 132 -2.20 5.33 11.46
CA PRO A 132 -1.99 4.24 12.41
C PRO A 132 -0.50 3.92 12.55
N LYS A 133 0.05 4.00 13.77
CA LYS A 133 1.48 3.69 14.00
C LYS A 133 1.84 2.24 13.64
N LYS A 134 0.91 1.31 13.81
CA LYS A 134 1.09 -0.08 13.38
C LYS A 134 1.31 -0.20 11.87
N TYR A 135 0.67 0.66 11.07
CA TYR A 135 0.91 0.70 9.63
C TYR A 135 2.31 1.26 9.30
N ILE A 136 2.76 2.31 9.99
CA ILE A 136 4.14 2.82 9.88
C ILE A 136 5.15 1.72 10.20
N GLN A 137 4.92 0.94 11.27
CA GLN A 137 5.77 -0.19 11.65
C GLN A 137 5.86 -1.26 10.56
N ILE A 138 4.74 -1.62 9.92
CA ILE A 138 4.72 -2.58 8.79
C ILE A 138 5.62 -2.12 7.65
N VAL A 139 5.55 -0.83 7.30
CA VAL A 139 6.38 -0.24 6.23
C VAL A 139 7.86 -0.23 6.65
N ASN A 140 8.18 0.25 7.85
CA ASN A 140 9.55 0.27 8.38
C ASN A 140 10.17 -1.12 8.46
N GLU A 141 9.41 -2.14 8.88
CA GLU A 141 9.89 -3.51 8.95
C GLU A 141 10.22 -4.05 7.56
N ALA A 142 9.37 -3.73 6.57
CA ALA A 142 9.60 -4.16 5.20
C ALA A 142 10.88 -3.58 4.61
N LEU A 143 11.15 -2.30 4.89
CA LEU A 143 12.32 -1.56 4.40
C LEU A 143 13.65 -2.23 4.76
N LYS A 144 13.72 -3.05 5.81
CA LYS A 144 14.91 -3.83 6.17
C LYS A 144 15.37 -4.81 5.08
N ASN A 145 14.47 -5.21 4.17
CA ASN A 145 14.73 -6.17 3.10
C ASN A 145 15.19 -5.52 1.78
N TYR A 146 15.32 -4.19 1.73
CA TYR A 146 15.68 -3.44 0.52
C TYR A 146 17.02 -2.73 0.69
N ASP A 147 17.60 -2.27 -0.42
CA ASP A 147 18.84 -1.51 -0.42
C ASP A 147 18.66 -0.08 0.13
N GLU A 148 19.77 0.62 0.36
CA GLU A 148 19.75 1.98 0.90
C GLU A 148 19.10 2.99 -0.02
N GLU A 149 19.18 2.81 -1.34
CA GLU A 149 18.57 3.71 -2.31
C GLU A 149 17.03 3.65 -2.22
N PHE A 150 16.50 2.43 -2.09
CA PHE A 150 15.08 2.18 -1.87
C PHE A 150 14.61 2.79 -0.55
N LYS A 151 15.38 2.60 0.53
CA LYS A 151 15.07 3.18 1.85
C LYS A 151 15.08 4.70 1.81
N GLU A 152 16.04 5.32 1.11
CA GLU A 152 16.14 6.77 0.97
C GLU A 152 14.87 7.36 0.34
N ASN A 153 14.31 6.70 -0.68
CA ASN A 153 13.06 7.13 -1.31
C ASN A 153 11.84 7.11 -0.35
N PHE A 154 11.90 6.40 0.78
CA PHE A 154 10.87 6.42 1.81
C PHE A 154 11.13 7.45 2.93
N LYS A 155 12.35 7.97 3.07
CA LYS A 155 12.71 8.84 4.21
C LYS A 155 11.86 10.10 4.29
N GLU A 156 11.64 10.80 3.18
CA GLU A 156 10.80 12.01 3.18
C GLU A 156 9.38 11.68 3.68
N THR A 157 8.81 10.56 3.22
CA THR A 157 7.46 10.13 3.59
C THR A 157 7.37 9.65 5.05
N LEU A 158 8.43 9.08 5.61
CA LEU A 158 8.43 8.51 6.96
C LEU A 158 8.97 9.46 8.03
N ASN A 159 9.56 10.59 7.64
CA ASN A 159 10.01 11.63 8.56
C ASN A 159 9.02 12.81 8.64
N ASN A 160 8.17 13.00 7.64
CA ASN A 160 7.24 14.13 7.57
C ASN A 160 5.79 13.64 7.49
N PHE A 161 5.14 13.46 8.65
CA PHE A 161 3.74 13.05 8.73
C PHE A 161 2.80 14.26 8.70
N PRO A 162 1.90 14.39 7.71
CA PRO A 162 0.98 15.53 7.62
C PRO A 162 -0.24 15.41 8.55
N PHE A 163 -0.40 14.28 9.23
CA PHE A 163 -1.50 13.98 10.16
C PHE A 163 -0.92 13.42 11.46
N PRO A 164 -1.62 13.60 12.60
CA PRO A 164 -1.20 13.00 13.86
C PRO A 164 -1.20 11.46 13.76
N SER A 165 -0.22 10.82 14.38
CA SER A 165 -0.16 9.37 14.46
C SER A 165 -0.86 8.85 15.71
N LYS A 166 -1.56 7.71 15.63
CA LYS A 166 -2.24 7.08 16.79
C LYS A 166 -1.72 5.66 17.03
N ASP A 167 -1.47 5.33 18.29
CA ASP A 167 -1.08 4.00 18.77
C ASP A 167 -2.27 3.04 18.86
N GLY A 168 -1.97 1.74 18.95
CA GLY A 168 -2.95 0.66 19.11
C GLY A 168 -3.21 -0.10 17.81
N ASP A 169 -3.82 -1.28 17.95
CA ASP A 169 -4.29 -2.02 16.79
C ASP A 169 -5.50 -1.32 16.17
N TYR A 170 -5.62 -1.49 14.85
CA TYR A 170 -6.75 -1.00 14.09
C TYR A 170 -7.36 -2.11 13.24
N SER A 171 -8.63 -1.95 12.92
CA SER A 171 -9.34 -2.77 11.94
C SER A 171 -10.10 -1.87 10.99
N PHE A 172 -10.26 -2.31 9.74
CA PHE A 172 -11.15 -1.63 8.81
C PHE A 172 -12.60 -1.85 9.26
N THR A 173 -13.43 -0.82 9.20
CA THR A 173 -14.84 -0.94 9.59
C THR A 173 -15.66 -1.70 8.56
N ASP A 174 -15.23 -1.70 7.30
CA ASP A 174 -15.84 -2.53 6.26
C ASP A 174 -15.45 -4.01 6.44
N PRO A 175 -16.42 -4.93 6.61
CA PRO A 175 -16.13 -6.34 6.84
C PRO A 175 -15.40 -7.04 5.70
N ILE A 176 -15.71 -6.69 4.44
CA ILE A 176 -15.11 -7.30 3.25
C ILE A 176 -13.64 -6.87 3.14
N GLN A 177 -13.38 -5.57 3.30
CA GLN A 177 -12.03 -5.02 3.32
C GLN A 177 -11.23 -5.57 4.49
N ASN A 178 -11.82 -5.62 5.69
CA ASN A 178 -11.16 -6.15 6.88
C ASN A 178 -10.82 -7.63 6.73
N LYS A 179 -11.74 -8.42 6.15
CA LYS A 179 -11.53 -9.84 5.83
C LYS A 179 -10.37 -9.99 4.84
N ALA A 180 -10.41 -9.28 3.72
CA ALA A 180 -9.33 -9.30 2.71
C ALA A 180 -7.97 -8.82 3.27
N ALA A 181 -7.97 -7.89 4.22
CA ALA A 181 -6.75 -7.41 4.90
C ALA A 181 -6.24 -8.33 6.04
N ARG A 182 -7.03 -9.34 6.44
CA ARG A 182 -6.72 -10.28 7.54
C ARG A 182 -6.51 -11.72 7.08
N GLU A 183 -7.19 -12.17 6.04
CA GLU A 183 -7.20 -13.56 5.59
C GLU A 183 -5.91 -13.95 4.82
N ALA A 184 -4.84 -14.18 5.57
CA ALA A 184 -3.84 -15.21 5.25
C ALA A 184 -3.77 -16.30 6.33
N LYS A 185 -4.46 -16.13 7.47
CA LYS A 185 -4.29 -17.06 8.62
C LYS A 185 -4.99 -18.41 8.44
N ASN A 186 -6.01 -18.54 7.59
CA ASN A 186 -6.87 -19.73 7.59
C ASN A 186 -6.49 -20.82 6.56
N HIS A 187 -5.43 -20.65 5.76
CA HIS A 187 -5.02 -21.68 4.79
C HIS A 187 -3.82 -22.54 5.22
N ASN A 188 -3.29 -22.33 6.43
CA ASN A 188 -2.21 -23.15 6.99
C ASN A 188 -2.66 -24.15 8.09
N GLU A 189 -3.96 -24.29 8.34
CA GLU A 189 -4.50 -25.29 9.31
C GLU A 189 -5.27 -26.42 8.60
N SER A 190 -4.88 -26.78 7.39
CA SER A 190 -5.43 -27.95 6.69
C SER A 190 -4.33 -28.66 5.91
N ASN A 191 -3.45 -29.35 6.65
CA ASN A 191 -2.67 -30.50 6.19
C ASN A 191 -2.37 -31.39 7.40
#